data_AF-A0AAE3CBC9-F1
#
_entry.id   AF-A0AAE3CBC9-F1
#
_cell.length_a   1.000
_cell.length_b   1.000
_cell.length_c   1.000
_cell.angle_alpha   90.00
_cell.angle_beta   90.00
_cell.angle_gamma   90.00
#
_symmetry.space_group_name_H-M   'P 1'
#
loop_
_entity.id
_entity.type
_entity.pdbx_description
1 polymer ?
#
loop_
_entity_poly.entity_id
_entity_poly.type
_entity_poly.pdbx_seq_one_letter_code
_entity_poly.pdbx_strand_id
1 'polypeptide(L)'
;RAVIEAINKSGYGIVRQERTVKTIDSTKKTYLHIFLKTPQGYETEIVIHPLEDINLREKCEIFGDDLKGLKLKALEEIMRNDPLKKFIPH
;
A
#
# COMPACT_ATOMS: atom_id res chain seq x y z
N ARG A 1 8.52 0.66 -14.59
CA ARG A 1 8.90 -0.66 -15.17
C ARG A 1 9.66 -1.52 -14.17
N ALA A 2 10.70 -1.00 -13.51
CA ALA A 2 11.50 -1.74 -12.51
C ALA A 2 10.67 -2.53 -11.46
N VAL A 3 9.58 -1.98 -10.95
CA VAL A 3 8.73 -2.68 -9.95
C VAL A 3 8.08 -3.95 -10.53
N ILE A 4 7.51 -3.88 -11.73
CA ILE A 4 6.88 -5.04 -12.40
C ILE A 4 7.93 -6.13 -12.67
N GLU A 5 9.13 -5.72 -13.11
CA GLU A 5 10.24 -6.65 -13.32
C GLU A 5 10.69 -7.31 -12.02
N ALA A 6 10.77 -6.56 -10.91
CA ALA A 6 11.09 -7.09 -9.60
C ALA A 6 10.05 -8.11 -9.12
N ILE A 7 8.75 -7.81 -9.28
CA ILE A 7 7.65 -8.72 -8.93
C ILE A 7 7.78 -10.03 -9.73
N ASN A 8 7.94 -9.93 -11.06
CA ASN A 8 8.07 -11.11 -11.92
C ASN A 8 9.31 -11.96 -11.57
N LYS A 9 10.46 -11.32 -11.32
CA LYS A 9 11.70 -12.02 -10.89
C LYS A 9 11.54 -12.72 -9.53
N SER A 10 10.62 -12.24 -8.70
CA SER A 10 10.32 -12.82 -7.38
C SER A 10 9.35 -14.01 -7.45
N GLY A 11 8.87 -14.38 -8.65
CA GLY A 11 7.99 -15.53 -8.86
C GLY A 11 6.50 -15.26 -8.58
N TYR A 12 6.11 -14.00 -8.38
CA TYR A 12 4.69 -13.64 -8.21
C TYR A 12 4.04 -13.34 -9.57
N GLY A 13 2.90 -13.98 -9.83
CA GLY A 13 2.09 -13.71 -11.02
C GLY A 13 1.24 -12.47 -10.84
N ILE A 14 1.44 -11.47 -11.71
CA ILE A 14 0.56 -10.30 -11.78
C ILE A 14 -0.74 -10.72 -12.47
N VAL A 15 -1.86 -10.50 -11.79
CA VAL A 15 -3.21 -10.84 -12.28
C VAL A 15 -3.84 -9.67 -13.01
N ARG A 16 -3.66 -8.45 -12.49
CA ARG A 16 -4.28 -7.24 -13.03
C ARG A 16 -3.43 -6.01 -12.72
N GLN A 17 -3.50 -5.01 -13.58
CA GLN A 17 -2.92 -3.69 -13.36
C GLN A 17 -3.97 -2.63 -13.64
N GLU A 18 -4.10 -1.67 -12.73
CA GLU A 18 -5.06 -0.56 -12.86
C GLU A 18 -4.35 0.76 -12.59
N ARG A 19 -4.71 1.79 -13.36
CA ARG A 19 -4.27 3.15 -13.09
C ARG A 19 -5.43 3.95 -12.56
N THR A 20 -5.27 4.50 -11.37
CA THR A 20 -6.28 5.37 -10.75
C THR A 20 -5.72 6.78 -10.70
N VAL A 21 -6.61 7.76 -10.89
CA VAL A 21 -6.25 9.18 -10.73
C VAL A 21 -7.04 9.71 -9.55
N LYS A 22 -6.36 10.25 -8.54
CA LYS A 22 -6.98 10.97 -7.43
C LYS A 22 -6.52 12.42 -7.46
N THR A 23 -7.42 13.34 -7.11
CA THR A 23 -7.08 14.73 -6.90
C THR A 23 -6.92 14.95 -5.41
N ILE A 24 -5.72 15.33 -4.97
CA ILE A 24 -5.38 15.60 -3.57
C ILE A 24 -4.80 17.01 -3.53
N ASP A 25 -5.37 17.90 -2.71
CA ASP A 25 -4.96 19.32 -2.61
C ASP A 25 -4.82 20.01 -3.98
N SER A 26 -5.84 19.86 -4.84
CA SER A 26 -5.88 20.40 -6.21
C SER A 26 -4.81 19.85 -7.16
N THR A 27 -4.05 18.83 -6.76
CA THR A 27 -3.04 18.16 -7.57
C THR A 27 -3.55 16.80 -8.02
N LYS A 28 -3.53 16.55 -9.34
CA LYS A 28 -3.87 15.23 -9.90
C LYS A 28 -2.70 14.27 -9.72
N LYS A 29 -2.93 13.20 -8.99
CA LYS A 29 -1.97 12.12 -8.75
C LYS A 29 -2.44 10.86 -9.42
N THR A 30 -1.52 10.18 -10.10
CA THR A 30 -1.78 8.90 -10.77
C THR A 30 -1.10 7.79 -9.98
N TYR A 31 -1.88 6.82 -9.55
CA TYR A 31 -1.40 5.64 -8.84
C TYR A 31 -1.50 4.41 -9.73
N LEU A 32 -0.50 3.54 -9.63
CA LEU A 32 -0.52 2.24 -10.29
C LEU A 32 -0.81 1.18 -9.24
N HIS A 33 -1.96 0.53 -9.39
CA HIS A 33 -2.40 -0.59 -8.58
C HIS A 33 -2.05 -1.88 -9.31
N ILE A 34 -1.32 -2.77 -8.65
CA ILE A 34 -0.92 -4.08 -9.17
C ILE A 34 -1.54 -5.14 -8.27
N PHE A 35 -2.37 -5.99 -8.86
CA PHE A 35 -2.99 -7.12 -8.17
C PHE A 35 -2.21 -8.38 -8.50
N LEU A 36 -1.86 -9.15 -7.49
CA LEU A 36 -1.12 -10.40 -7.59
C LEU A 36 -1.79 -11.50 -6.76
N LYS A 37 -1.54 -12.74 -7.16
CA LYS A 37 -1.87 -13.91 -6.33
C LYS A 37 -0.62 -14.42 -5.65
N THR A 38 -0.70 -14.59 -4.34
CA THR A 38 0.35 -15.26 -3.55
C THR A 38 0.36 -16.76 -3.87
N PRO A 39 1.48 -17.47 -3.60
CA PRO A 39 1.53 -18.93 -3.74
C PRO A 39 0.45 -19.67 -2.94
N GLN A 40 -0.02 -19.07 -1.84
CA GLN A 40 -1.11 -19.60 -1.00
C GLN A 40 -2.51 -19.28 -1.55
N GLY A 41 -2.60 -18.55 -2.66
CA GLY A 41 -3.87 -18.22 -3.33
C GLY A 41 -4.53 -16.92 -2.88
N TYR A 42 -3.96 -16.20 -1.91
CA TYR A 42 -4.48 -14.90 -1.49
C TYR A 42 -4.28 -13.85 -2.58
N GLU A 43 -5.33 -13.06 -2.83
CA GLU A 43 -5.22 -11.85 -3.63
C GLU A 43 -4.55 -10.76 -2.80
N THR A 44 -3.62 -10.03 -3.42
CA THR A 44 -2.84 -8.98 -2.77
C THR A 44 -2.70 -7.81 -3.72
N GLU A 45 -2.86 -6.60 -3.19
CA GLU A 45 -2.68 -5.36 -3.94
C GLU A 45 -1.35 -4.70 -3.53
N ILE A 46 -0.62 -4.22 -4.54
CA ILE A 46 0.52 -3.32 -4.39
C ILE A 46 0.14 -2.00 -5.05
N VAL A 47 0.15 -0.93 -4.26
CA VAL A 47 -0.05 0.44 -4.76
C VAL A 47 1.30 1.13 -4.89
N ILE A 48 1.62 1.61 -6.08
CA ILE A 48 2.85 2.35 -6.36
C ILE A 48 2.53 3.84 -6.28
N HIS A 49 3.15 4.51 -5.31
CA HIS A 49 3.09 5.96 -5.15
C HIS A 49 4.24 6.64 -5.91
N PRO A 50 4.01 7.83 -6.49
CA PRO A 50 5.08 8.67 -7.02
C PRO A 50 6.05 9.09 -5.89
N LEU A 51 7.32 9.30 -6.24
CA LEU A 51 8.36 9.66 -5.25
C LEU A 51 8.08 10.98 -4.53
N GLU A 52 7.35 11.89 -5.18
CA GLU A 52 6.89 13.16 -4.61
C GLU A 52 6.02 12.95 -3.36
N ASP A 53 5.34 11.81 -3.24
CA ASP A 53 4.45 11.48 -2.13
C ASP A 53 5.18 10.93 -0.91
N ILE A 54 6.49 10.66 -0.98
CA ILE A 54 7.23 9.98 0.11
C ILE A 54 7.18 10.72 1.45
N ASN A 55 7.00 12.05 1.42
CA ASN A 55 6.90 12.91 2.61
C ASN A 55 5.49 13.49 2.80
N LEU A 56 4.53 13.10 1.98
CA LEU A 56 3.18 13.61 2.07
C LEU A 56 2.51 13.07 3.33
N ARG A 57 2.07 13.97 4.20
CA ARG A 57 1.24 13.62 5.35
C ARG A 57 -0.21 13.79 4.94
N GLU A 58 -0.85 12.70 4.57
CA GLU A 58 -2.29 12.69 4.33
C GLU A 58 -3.04 12.54 5.65
N LYS A 59 -4.22 13.16 5.72
CA LYS A 59 -5.16 12.96 6.83
C LYS A 59 -6.27 12.04 6.41
N CYS A 60 -6.76 11.23 7.32
CA CYS A 60 -7.96 10.44 7.09
C CYS A 60 -9.16 11.38 6.93
N GLU A 61 -9.92 11.24 5.84
CA GLU A 61 -11.12 12.07 5.62
C GLU A 61 -12.23 11.80 6.64
N ILE A 62 -12.27 10.59 7.21
CA ILE A 62 -13.31 10.16 8.16
C ILE A 62 -12.94 10.56 9.60
N PHE A 63 -11.68 10.35 10.00
CA PHE A 63 -11.25 10.49 11.39
C PHE A 63 -10.36 11.72 11.64
N GLY A 64 -9.75 12.31 10.60
CA GLY A 64 -8.92 13.52 10.72
C GLY A 64 -7.51 13.28 11.27
N ASP A 65 -7.17 12.05 11.63
CA ASP A 65 -5.85 11.61 12.05
C ASP A 65 -4.89 11.47 10.86
N ASP A 66 -3.59 11.51 11.15
CA ASP A 66 -2.58 11.30 10.10
C ASP A 66 -2.62 9.85 9.60
N LEU A 67 -2.81 9.65 8.30
CA LEU A 67 -2.66 8.34 7.66
C LEU A 67 -1.21 7.90 7.76
N LYS A 68 -0.96 6.90 8.62
CA LYS A 68 0.37 6.32 8.85
C LYS A 68 0.31 4.81 8.69
N GLY A 69 1.13 4.28 7.81
CA GLY A 69 1.34 2.83 7.68
C GLY A 69 2.29 2.27 8.74
N LEU A 70 2.29 0.95 8.89
CA LEU A 70 3.29 0.25 9.70
C LEU A 70 4.53 -0.08 8.86
N LYS A 71 5.71 0.19 9.43
CA LYS A 71 6.97 -0.36 8.89
C LYS A 71 7.03 -1.86 9.16
N LEU A 72 7.75 -2.61 8.33
CA LEU A 72 7.86 -4.07 8.45
C LEU A 72 8.22 -4.54 9.87
N LYS A 73 9.21 -3.93 10.52
CA LYS A 73 9.59 -4.26 11.90
C LYS A 73 8.44 -4.11 12.91
N ALA A 74 7.67 -3.03 12.79
CA ALA A 74 6.53 -2.79 13.67
C ALA A 74 5.38 -3.78 13.39
N LEU A 75 5.18 -4.13 12.12
CA LEU A 75 4.22 -5.16 11.73
C LEU A 75 4.60 -6.53 12.31
N GLU A 76 5.86 -6.94 12.17
CA GLU A 76 6.37 -8.20 12.72
C GLU A 76 6.20 -8.29 14.24
N GLU A 77 6.43 -7.17 14.94
CA GLU A 77 6.23 -7.09 16.39
C GLU A 77 4.76 -7.26 16.79
N ILE A 78 3.84 -6.60 16.08
CA ILE A 78 2.39 -6.76 16.31
C ILE A 78 1.98 -8.20 16.02
N MET A 79 2.41 -8.78 14.90
CA MET A 79 2.06 -10.17 14.55
C MET A 79 2.53 -11.19 15.59
N ARG A 80 3.69 -10.97 16.20
CA ARG A 80 4.23 -11.84 17.25
C ARG A 80 3.51 -11.68 18.59
N ASN A 81 3.16 -10.46 18.96
CA ASN A 81 2.70 -10.14 20.31
C ASN A 81 1.17 -10.03 20.43
N ASP A 82 0.51 -9.39 19.47
CA ASP A 82 -0.94 -9.19 19.45
C ASP A 82 -1.45 -9.08 18.00
N PRO A 83 -1.61 -10.22 17.30
CA PRO A 83 -2.06 -10.23 15.91
C PRO A 83 -3.50 -9.75 15.74
N LEU A 84 -4.29 -9.66 16.82
CA LEU A 84 -5.67 -9.17 16.81
C LEU A 84 -5.79 -7.71 17.22
N LYS A 85 -4.66 -6.99 17.31
CA LYS A 85 -4.62 -5.57 17.67
C LYS A 85 -5.52 -4.75 16.75
N LYS A 86 -6.47 -4.04 17.36
CA LYS A 86 -7.31 -3.06 16.67
C LYS A 86 -6.56 -1.74 16.54
N PHE A 87 -6.61 -1.13 15.37
CA PHE A 87 -6.13 0.23 15.11
C PHE A 87 -7.30 1.19 15.32
N ILE A 88 -7.30 1.89 16.45
CA ILE A 88 -8.34 2.85 16.80
C ILE A 88 -7.85 4.25 16.42
N PRO A 89 -8.60 5.02 15.62
CA PRO A 89 -8.26 6.41 15.30
C PRO A 89 -8.17 7.28 16.55
N HIS A 90 -7.35 8.34 16.49
CA HIS A 90 -7.12 9.28 17.61
C HIS A 90 -7.80 10.62 17.38
#